data_AF-A0A0R3LCM2-F1
#
_entry.id   AF-A0A0R3LCM2-F1
#
_cell.length_a   1.000
_cell.length_b   1.000
_cell.length_c   1.000
_cell.angle_alpha   90.00
_cell.angle_beta   90.00
_cell.angle_gamma   90.00
#
_symmetry.space_group_name_H-M   'P 1'
#
loop_
_entity.id
_entity.type
_entity.pdbx_description
1 polymer ?
#
loop_
_entity_poly.entity_id
_entity_poly.type
_entity_poly.pdbx_seq_one_letter_code
_entity_poly.pdbx_strand_id
1 'polypeptide(L)'
;MTRHSIWKRFGFAWVTGALFVITLSGHWIFGWFAYVDEQQAHQQPIEIGAYTMQMMRDTLENWQSEFLQLMWQVAGLAILLHVGSPQSKEGDDRMEAKIDAILLAVEPKKGDELLKRIDDAYEGRHTDTRFVQELERGR
;
A
#
# COMPACT_ATOMS: atom_id res chain seq x y z
N MET A 1 27.06 9.88 -14.02
CA MET A 1 26.23 8.92 -13.26
C MET A 1 26.26 9.30 -11.79
N THR A 2 25.24 10.00 -11.30
CA THR A 2 25.10 10.32 -9.88
C THR A 2 24.84 9.02 -9.12
N ARG A 3 25.79 8.58 -8.27
CA ARG A 3 25.58 7.43 -7.39
C ARG A 3 24.49 7.80 -6.38
N HIS A 4 23.26 7.38 -6.65
CA HIS A 4 22.18 7.49 -5.67
C HIS A 4 22.54 6.63 -4.45
N SER A 5 22.79 7.28 -3.32
CA SER A 5 23.09 6.62 -2.05
C SER A 5 21.89 5.80 -1.58
N ILE A 6 22.09 4.52 -1.28
CA ILE A 6 21.08 3.58 -0.75
C ILE A 6 20.39 4.19 0.49
N TRP A 7 21.13 4.95 1.28
CA TRP A 7 20.65 5.67 2.45
C TRP A 7 19.58 6.74 2.14
N LYS A 8 19.69 7.43 1.00
CA LYS A 8 18.65 8.38 0.57
C LYS A 8 17.45 7.68 -0.07
N ARG A 9 17.69 6.58 -0.79
CA ARG A 9 16.63 5.81 -1.47
C ARG A 9 15.72 5.09 -0.47
N PHE A 10 16.29 4.57 0.62
CA PHE A 10 15.57 3.86 1.67
C PHE A 10 15.50 4.65 2.98
N GLY A 11 15.66 5.97 2.93
CA GLY A 11 15.69 6.82 4.13
C GLY A 11 14.46 6.63 5.02
N PHE A 12 13.28 6.52 4.41
CA PHE A 12 12.04 6.22 5.13
C PHE A 12 12.12 4.89 5.89
N ALA A 13 12.55 3.80 5.23
CA ALA A 13 12.67 2.48 5.84
C ALA A 13 13.69 2.45 7.00
N TRP A 14 14.79 3.20 6.88
CA TRP A 14 15.77 3.30 7.97
C TRP A 14 15.22 4.07 9.17
N VAL A 15 14.55 5.20 8.94
CA VAL A 15 13.97 6.01 10.01
C VAL A 15 12.85 5.23 10.72
N THR A 16 11.93 4.62 9.97
CA THR A 16 10.84 3.82 10.57
C THR A 16 11.36 2.57 11.24
N GLY A 17 12.34 1.87 10.65
CA GLY A 17 13.00 0.72 11.27
C GLY A 17 13.71 1.08 12.58
N ALA A 18 14.39 2.22 12.63
CA ALA A 18 15.02 2.70 13.86
C ALA A 18 13.98 3.03 14.94
N LEU A 19 12.92 3.77 14.60
CA LEU A 19 11.82 4.05 15.52
C LEU A 19 11.17 2.77 16.03
N PHE A 20 10.93 1.80 15.15
CA PHE A 20 10.37 0.49 15.50
C PHE A 20 11.25 -0.27 16.49
N VAL A 21 12.58 -0.34 16.27
CA VAL A 21 13.48 -1.02 17.19
C VAL A 21 13.53 -0.32 18.55
N ILE A 22 13.53 1.02 18.57
CA ILE A 22 13.52 1.81 19.81
C ILE A 22 12.24 1.54 20.59
N THR A 23 11.07 1.60 19.95
CA THR A 23 9.79 1.39 20.63
C THR A 23 9.60 -0.06 21.05
N LEU A 24 10.00 -1.04 20.23
CA LEU A 24 9.96 -2.46 20.57
C LEU A 24 10.86 -2.76 21.78
N SER A 25 12.07 -2.21 21.78
CA SER A 25 13.00 -2.35 22.91
C SER A 25 12.42 -1.71 24.17
N GLY A 26 11.82 -0.51 24.04
CA GLY A 26 11.10 0.15 25.13
C GLY A 26 9.97 -0.72 25.70
N HIS A 27 9.12 -1.30 24.82
CA HIS A 27 8.04 -2.18 25.23
C HIS A 27 8.53 -3.36 26.09
N TRP A 28 9.62 -4.00 25.68
CA TRP A 28 10.23 -5.08 26.46
C TRP A 28 10.83 -4.56 27.78
N ILE A 29 11.60 -3.47 27.77
CA ILE A 29 12.20 -2.89 28.98
C ILE A 29 11.12 -2.51 30.02
N PHE A 30 10.04 -1.84 29.60
CA PHE A 30 8.94 -1.52 30.50
C PHE A 30 8.17 -2.77 30.95
N GLY A 31 8.00 -3.75 30.06
CA GLY A 31 7.45 -5.05 30.42
C GLY A 31 8.28 -5.77 31.48
N TRP A 32 9.61 -5.63 31.46
CA TRP A 32 10.48 -6.19 32.48
C TRP A 32 10.22 -5.57 33.85
N PHE A 33 10.08 -4.24 33.91
CA PHE A 33 9.77 -3.56 35.17
C PHE A 33 8.40 -3.99 35.72
N ALA A 34 7.39 -4.12 34.86
CA ALA A 34 6.07 -4.62 35.26
C ALA A 34 6.12 -6.07 35.76
N TYR A 35 6.81 -6.95 35.02
CA TYR A 35 6.98 -8.36 35.40
C TYR A 35 7.69 -8.51 36.75
N VAL A 36 8.77 -7.75 36.97
CA VAL A 36 9.51 -7.80 38.24
C VAL A 36 8.65 -7.31 39.41
N ASP A 37 7.89 -6.23 39.22
CA ASP A 37 6.97 -5.69 40.24
C ASP A 37 5.89 -6.72 40.60
N GLU A 38 5.30 -7.37 39.60
CA GLU A 38 4.30 -8.43 39.77
C GLU A 38 4.86 -9.64 40.52
N GLN A 39 6.04 -10.14 40.12
CA GLN A 39 6.68 -11.26 40.80
C GLN A 39 7.03 -10.92 42.26
N GLN A 40 7.49 -9.70 42.54
CA GLN A 40 7.76 -9.25 43.90
C GLN A 40 6.49 -9.17 44.74
N ALA A 41 5.41 -8.61 44.19
CA ALA A 41 4.10 -8.53 44.85
C ALA A 41 3.54 -9.92 45.20
N HIS A 42 3.78 -10.90 44.34
CA HIS A 42 3.33 -12.28 44.52
C HIS A 42 4.35 -13.20 45.23
N GLN A 43 5.51 -12.66 45.67
CA GLN A 43 6.60 -13.44 46.28
C GLN A 43 7.08 -14.61 45.40
N GLN A 44 7.03 -14.44 44.09
CA GLN A 44 7.48 -15.42 43.11
C GLN A 44 8.93 -15.15 42.68
N PRO A 45 9.68 -16.20 42.27
CA PRO A 45 10.99 -16.00 41.70
C PRO A 45 10.92 -15.25 40.37
N ILE A 46 11.91 -14.39 40.13
CA ILE A 46 12.07 -13.68 38.86
C ILE A 46 12.79 -14.62 37.89
N GLU A 47 12.08 -15.10 36.87
CA GLU A 47 12.63 -16.01 35.87
C GLU A 47 12.66 -15.37 34.48
N ILE A 48 13.86 -15.21 33.92
CA ILE A 48 14.05 -14.59 32.59
C ILE A 48 13.34 -15.40 31.49
N GLY A 49 13.28 -16.72 31.62
CA GLY A 49 12.58 -17.59 30.67
C GLY A 49 11.08 -17.34 30.65
N ALA A 50 10.45 -17.23 31.83
CA ALA A 50 9.03 -16.93 31.96
C ALA A 50 8.71 -15.54 31.41
N TYR A 51 9.51 -14.54 31.75
CA TYR A 51 9.41 -13.19 31.20
C TYR A 51 9.51 -13.18 29.67
N THR A 52 10.50 -13.87 29.09
CA THR A 52 10.69 -13.92 27.63
C THR A 52 9.49 -14.55 26.94
N MET A 53 8.94 -15.62 27.51
CA MET A 53 7.75 -16.27 26.95
C MET A 53 6.51 -15.38 27.04
N GLN A 54 6.32 -14.68 28.16
CA GLN A 54 5.24 -13.72 28.35
C GLN A 54 5.34 -12.56 27.37
N MET A 55 6.49 -11.89 27.29
CA MET A 55 6.70 -10.78 26.35
C MET A 55 6.55 -11.21 24.90
N MET A 56 6.96 -12.44 24.56
CA MET A 56 6.78 -12.95 23.22
C MET A 56 5.33 -13.20 22.87
N ARG A 57 4.57 -13.75 23.80
CA ARG A 57 3.11 -13.89 23.66
C ARG A 57 2.49 -12.51 23.45
N ASP A 58 2.74 -11.56 24.35
CA ASP A 58 2.15 -10.23 24.31
C ASP A 58 2.49 -9.50 22.99
N THR A 59 3.75 -9.59 22.56
CA THR A 59 4.20 -9.01 21.28
C THR A 59 3.50 -9.66 20.08
N LEU A 60 3.38 -10.99 20.07
CA LEU A 60 2.78 -11.73 18.96
C LEU A 60 1.25 -11.60 18.93
N GLU A 61 0.59 -11.53 20.08
CA GLU A 61 -0.85 -11.29 20.18
C GLU A 61 -1.20 -9.89 19.66
N ASN A 62 -0.43 -8.87 20.05
CA ASN A 62 -0.59 -7.53 19.51
C ASN A 62 -0.31 -7.48 18.00
N TRP A 63 0.74 -8.17 17.53
CA TRP A 63 1.04 -8.22 16.11
C TRP A 63 -0.05 -8.95 15.31
N GLN A 64 -0.58 -10.05 15.85
CA GLN A 64 -1.68 -10.81 15.25
C GLN A 64 -2.94 -9.95 15.10
N SER A 65 -3.35 -9.25 16.15
CA SER A 65 -4.57 -8.44 16.15
C SER A 65 -4.46 -7.27 15.17
N GLU A 66 -3.34 -6.55 15.18
CA GLU A 66 -3.08 -5.44 14.26
C GLU A 66 -2.99 -5.91 12.80
N PHE A 67 -2.34 -7.05 12.54
CA PHE A 67 -2.29 -7.62 11.21
C PHE A 67 -3.69 -8.01 10.71
N LEU A 68 -4.49 -8.65 11.55
CA LEU A 68 -5.88 -8.99 11.23
C LEU A 68 -6.72 -7.73 10.95
N GLN A 69 -6.56 -6.69 11.76
CA GLN A 69 -7.24 -5.40 11.57
C GLN A 69 -6.86 -4.76 10.24
N LEU A 70 -5.56 -4.66 9.93
CA LEU A 70 -5.08 -4.08 8.68
C LEU A 70 -5.54 -4.88 7.47
N MET A 71 -5.48 -6.21 7.53
CA MET A 71 -6.01 -7.08 6.48
C MET A 71 -7.51 -6.86 6.29
N TRP A 72 -8.29 -6.83 7.37
CA TRP A 72 -9.72 -6.60 7.30
C TRP A 72 -10.04 -5.23 6.72
N GLN A 73 -9.31 -4.19 7.11
CA GLN A 73 -9.49 -2.84 6.58
C GLN A 73 -9.16 -2.77 5.09
N VAL A 74 -8.01 -3.29 4.66
CA VAL A 74 -7.59 -3.27 3.25
C VAL A 74 -8.50 -4.16 2.39
N ALA A 75 -8.76 -5.39 2.81
CA ALA A 75 -9.63 -6.32 2.09
C ALA A 75 -11.08 -5.82 2.08
N GLY A 76 -11.59 -5.34 3.21
CA GLY A 76 -12.93 -4.77 3.32
C GLY A 76 -13.11 -3.54 2.42
N LEU A 77 -12.16 -2.60 2.45
CA LEU A 77 -12.19 -1.45 1.53
C LEU A 77 -12.05 -1.88 0.07
N ALA A 78 -11.16 -2.83 -0.24
CA ALA A 78 -11.01 -3.34 -1.59
C ALA A 78 -12.29 -3.99 -2.10
N ILE A 79 -12.98 -4.80 -1.28
CA ILE A 79 -14.28 -5.41 -1.61
C ILE A 79 -15.34 -4.33 -1.79
N LEU A 80 -15.45 -3.36 -0.88
CA LEU A 80 -16.42 -2.27 -0.98
C LEU A 80 -16.19 -1.39 -2.21
N LEU A 81 -14.93 -1.13 -2.57
CA LEU A 81 -14.60 -0.43 -3.81
C LEU A 81 -14.91 -1.31 -5.02
N HIS A 82 -14.55 -2.58 -5.03
CA HIS A 82 -14.75 -3.45 -6.18
C HIS A 82 -16.22 -3.80 -6.44
N VAL A 83 -17.01 -4.03 -5.39
CA VAL A 83 -18.43 -4.41 -5.45
C VAL A 83 -19.35 -3.20 -5.38
N GLY A 84 -18.95 -2.15 -4.65
CA GLY A 84 -19.77 -0.96 -4.36
C GLY A 84 -19.46 0.27 -5.20
N SER A 85 -18.50 0.22 -6.14
CA SER A 85 -18.25 1.33 -7.08
C SER A 85 -18.73 1.05 -8.51
N PRO A 86 -20.06 1.10 -8.79
CA PRO A 86 -20.55 1.42 -10.13
C PRO A 86 -20.03 2.78 -10.62
N GLN A 87 -19.81 3.74 -9.71
CA GLN A 87 -19.41 5.11 -10.06
C GLN A 87 -18.02 5.25 -10.70
N SER A 88 -17.06 4.37 -10.38
CA SER A 88 -15.74 4.39 -11.03
C SER A 88 -15.81 3.87 -12.47
N LYS A 89 -16.58 2.79 -12.73
CA LYS A 89 -16.80 2.31 -14.09
C LYS A 89 -17.61 3.30 -14.92
N GLU A 90 -18.72 3.79 -14.33
CA GLU A 90 -19.58 4.79 -14.98
C GLU A 90 -18.87 6.14 -15.17
N GLY A 91 -17.88 6.46 -14.33
CA GLY A 91 -17.00 7.62 -14.46
C GLY A 91 -15.99 7.48 -15.59
N ASP A 92 -15.33 6.32 -15.69
CA ASP A 92 -14.34 6.03 -16.74
C ASP A 92 -15.03 5.91 -18.10
N ASP A 93 -16.11 5.13 -18.22
CA ASP A 93 -16.88 4.98 -19.47
C ASP A 93 -17.41 6.35 -19.96
N ARG A 94 -17.87 7.20 -19.02
CA ARG A 94 -18.34 8.55 -19.35
C ARG A 94 -17.21 9.51 -19.68
N MET A 95 -16.01 9.30 -19.14
CA MET A 95 -14.82 10.08 -19.50
C MET A 95 -14.35 9.69 -20.89
N GLU A 96 -14.28 8.40 -21.19
CA GLU A 96 -13.96 7.83 -22.50
C GLU A 96 -14.91 8.38 -23.57
N ALA A 97 -16.23 8.26 -23.37
CA ALA A 97 -17.22 8.81 -24.29
C ALA A 97 -17.08 10.33 -24.54
N LYS A 98 -16.61 11.10 -23.54
CA LYS A 98 -16.32 12.53 -23.71
C LYS A 98 -15.05 12.77 -24.53
N ILE A 99 -14.02 11.97 -24.30
CA ILE A 99 -12.75 12.07 -25.05
C ILE A 99 -12.99 11.70 -26.52
N ASP A 100 -13.77 10.65 -26.78
CA ASP A 100 -14.13 10.22 -28.13
C ASP A 100 -14.90 11.31 -28.87
N ALA A 101 -15.87 11.92 -28.20
CA ALA A 101 -16.63 13.04 -28.75
C ALA A 101 -15.73 14.24 -29.09
N ILE A 102 -14.71 14.53 -28.27
CA ILE A 102 -13.72 15.59 -28.54
C ILE A 102 -12.83 15.21 -29.73
N LEU A 103 -12.34 13.96 -29.79
CA LEU A 103 -11.47 13.49 -30.86
C LEU A 103 -12.19 13.53 -32.22
N LEU A 104 -13.44 13.09 -32.27
CA LEU A 104 -14.29 13.17 -33.46
C LEU A 104 -14.58 14.61 -33.88
N ALA A 105 -14.71 15.53 -32.92
CA ALA A 105 -14.90 16.96 -33.21
C ALA A 105 -13.62 17.63 -33.77
N VAL A 106 -12.44 17.18 -33.33
CA VAL A 106 -11.14 17.75 -33.75
C VAL A 106 -10.64 17.14 -35.08
N GLU A 107 -10.82 15.84 -35.28
CA GLU A 107 -10.35 15.09 -36.46
C GLU A 107 -11.48 14.28 -37.12
N PRO A 108 -12.49 14.94 -37.72
CA PRO A 108 -13.69 14.28 -38.25
C PRO A 108 -13.45 13.34 -39.44
N LYS A 109 -12.26 13.40 -40.09
CA LYS A 109 -11.93 12.54 -41.23
C LYS A 109 -11.23 11.24 -40.83
N LYS A 110 -10.54 11.23 -39.69
CA LYS A 110 -9.69 10.10 -39.23
C LYS A 110 -10.04 9.63 -37.82
N GLY A 111 -10.91 10.32 -37.10
CA GLY A 111 -11.25 10.04 -35.72
C GLY A 111 -11.76 8.62 -35.51
N ASP A 112 -12.65 8.12 -36.37
CA ASP A 112 -13.18 6.76 -36.30
C ASP A 112 -12.09 5.69 -36.46
N GLU A 113 -11.16 5.90 -37.40
CA GLU A 113 -10.03 4.99 -37.62
C GLU A 113 -9.05 5.02 -36.45
N LEU A 114 -8.84 6.21 -35.86
CA LEU A 114 -7.95 6.39 -34.72
C LEU A 114 -8.51 5.75 -33.45
N LEU A 115 -9.81 5.93 -33.18
CA LEU A 115 -10.52 5.28 -32.08
C LEU A 115 -10.41 3.77 -32.18
N LYS A 116 -10.78 3.21 -33.32
CA LYS A 116 -10.71 1.77 -33.55
C LYS A 116 -9.29 1.22 -33.35
N ARG A 117 -8.28 1.97 -33.79
CA ARG A 117 -6.87 1.58 -33.62
C ARG A 117 -6.39 1.70 -32.17
N ILE A 118 -6.96 2.62 -31.38
CA ILE A 118 -6.75 2.72 -29.94
C ILE A 118 -7.42 1.52 -29.27
N ASP A 119 -8.70 1.28 -29.50
CA ASP A 119 -9.45 0.16 -28.91
C ASP A 119 -8.75 -1.19 -29.17
N ASP A 120 -8.42 -1.48 -30.44
CA ASP A 120 -7.70 -2.70 -30.85
C ASP A 120 -6.33 -2.84 -30.17
N ALA A 121 -5.67 -1.73 -29.81
CA ALA A 121 -4.38 -1.72 -29.15
C ALA A 121 -4.47 -1.90 -27.62
N TYR A 122 -5.60 -1.50 -27.01
CA TYR A 122 -5.83 -1.53 -25.56
C TYR A 122 -6.81 -2.63 -25.11
N GLU A 123 -7.45 -3.37 -26.02
CA GLU A 123 -8.19 -4.60 -25.72
C GLU A 123 -7.28 -5.58 -24.94
N GLY A 124 -7.45 -5.60 -23.62
CA GLY A 124 -6.71 -6.46 -22.68
C GLY A 124 -5.55 -5.82 -21.90
N ARG A 125 -5.20 -4.53 -22.10
CA ARG A 125 -4.13 -3.85 -21.32
C ARG A 125 -4.42 -2.37 -21.09
N HIS A 126 -4.79 -1.97 -19.88
CA HIS A 126 -5.18 -0.58 -19.56
C HIS A 126 -4.03 0.43 -19.33
N THR A 127 -2.76 0.12 -19.63
CA THR A 127 -1.63 0.95 -19.12
C THR A 127 -0.50 1.29 -20.09
N ASP A 128 -0.63 1.07 -21.39
CA ASP A 128 0.49 1.41 -22.30
C ASP A 128 0.50 2.90 -22.70
N THR A 129 1.65 3.58 -22.63
CA THR A 129 1.80 5.02 -22.96
C THR A 129 2.21 5.27 -24.42
N ARG A 130 2.04 4.26 -25.27
CA ARG A 130 2.57 4.21 -26.64
C ARG A 130 2.15 5.41 -27.50
N PHE A 131 0.88 5.81 -27.45
CA PHE A 131 0.39 6.94 -28.26
C PHE A 131 0.99 8.29 -27.86
N VAL A 132 1.31 8.50 -26.57
CA VAL A 132 2.00 9.70 -26.09
C VAL A 132 3.41 9.78 -26.69
N GLN A 133 4.12 8.65 -26.73
CA GLN A 133 5.47 8.57 -27.28
C GLN A 133 5.50 8.73 -28.81
N GLU A 134 4.49 8.21 -29.53
CA GLU A 134 4.39 8.37 -30.98
C GLU A 134 4.08 9.82 -31.38
N LEU A 135 3.26 10.54 -30.61
CA LEU A 135 2.98 11.97 -30.82
C LEU A 135 4.21 12.86 -30.57
N GLU A 136 5.03 12.55 -29.56
CA GLU A 136 6.26 13.29 -29.27
C GLU A 136 7.35 13.06 -30.33
N ARG A 137 7.38 11.89 -30.98
CA ARG A 137 8.34 11.59 -32.06
C ARG A 137 7.95 12.17 -33.42
N GLY A 138 6.68 12.56 -33.58
CA GLY A 138 6.12 13.08 -34.84
C GLY A 138 6.10 14.61 -34.94
N ARG A 139 6.57 15.34 -33.92
CA ARG A 139 6.74 16.81 -33.91
C ARG A 139 8.20 17.20 -34.10
#